data_AF-Q13TA4-F1
#
_entry.id   AF-Q13TA4-F1
#
_cell.length_a   1.000
_cell.length_b   1.000
_cell.length_c   1.000
_cell.angle_alpha   90.00
_cell.angle_beta   90.00
_cell.angle_gamma   90.00
#
_symmetry.space_group_name_H-M   'P 1'
#
loop_
_entity.id
_entity.type
_entity.pdbx_description
1 polymer ?
#
loop_
_entity_poly.entity_id
_entity_poly.type
_entity_poly.pdbx_seq_one_letter_code
_entity_poly.pdbx_strand_id
1 'polypeptide(L)'
;MRNISHLKVSSRFSNFKDFFRCEDSSMSEADTPWARLASRVTRVALTRKDTTYGSLVEALTTDGEPGGDRAIVSRISRGTLKLSLFLHIMSVTGIRPPERWADALRLKEDWDVKASAVASAEMNRQPSELANDFTAGLSRLGTIMSAKTLDVQIQTGTLQLSLFLQLLYLLNSNSLDRFIDQDDLAEAAKGVSRV
;
A
#
# COMPACT_ATOMS: atom_id res chain seq x y z
N MET A 1 -55.45 32.55 6.95
CA MET A 1 -54.71 31.89 5.85
C MET A 1 -53.72 30.92 6.46
N ARG A 2 -53.80 29.63 6.08
CA ARG A 2 -53.16 28.46 6.74
C ARG A 2 -51.65 28.45 6.44
N ASN A 3 -50.78 28.42 7.44
CA ASN A 3 -50.24 27.27 8.18
C ASN A 3 -49.23 26.42 7.37
N ILE A 4 -47.93 26.64 7.62
CA ILE A 4 -46.81 25.84 7.13
C ILE A 4 -46.47 24.86 8.24
N SER A 5 -46.62 23.56 7.99
CA SER A 5 -46.25 22.52 8.95
C SER A 5 -45.66 21.31 8.24
N HIS A 6 -44.47 20.95 8.71
CA HIS A 6 -43.95 19.60 8.86
C HIS A 6 -43.66 18.75 7.61
N LEU A 7 -42.37 18.68 7.30
CA LEU A 7 -41.72 17.49 6.74
C LEU A 7 -41.99 16.28 7.65
N LYS A 8 -42.54 15.23 7.04
CA LYS A 8 -42.77 13.93 7.67
C LYS A 8 -41.73 12.95 7.13
N VAL A 9 -40.83 12.53 8.00
CA VAL A 9 -40.01 11.32 7.82
C VAL A 9 -40.93 10.11 7.95
N SER A 10 -40.86 9.15 7.02
CA SER A 10 -41.39 7.81 7.25
C SER A 10 -40.61 6.77 6.46
N SER A 11 -39.93 5.92 7.21
CA SER A 11 -39.30 4.66 6.78
C SER A 11 -40.35 3.60 6.42
N ARG A 12 -40.04 2.69 5.49
CA ARG A 12 -39.92 1.22 5.76
C ARG A 12 -39.72 0.41 4.47
N PHE A 13 -38.59 -0.30 4.46
CA PHE A 13 -38.39 -1.70 4.06
C PHE A 13 -39.44 -2.40 3.18
N SER A 14 -38.98 -2.95 2.05
CA SER A 14 -39.13 -4.38 1.74
C SER A 14 -38.18 -4.85 0.63
N ASN A 15 -37.47 -5.93 0.96
CA ASN A 15 -37.05 -7.04 0.09
C ASN A 15 -36.09 -6.79 -1.08
N PHE A 16 -34.80 -6.89 -0.78
CA PHE A 16 -33.74 -7.15 -1.76
C PHE A 16 -33.07 -8.49 -1.39
N LYS A 17 -33.74 -9.61 -1.70
CA LYS A 17 -33.27 -10.96 -1.35
C LYS A 17 -33.03 -11.89 -2.54
N ASP A 18 -33.00 -11.36 -3.76
CA ASP A 18 -32.77 -12.15 -4.98
C ASP A 18 -31.65 -11.56 -5.86
N PHE A 19 -30.44 -11.42 -5.29
CA PHE A 19 -29.24 -11.17 -6.10
C PHE A 19 -27.98 -11.79 -5.48
N PHE A 20 -28.05 -13.04 -5.05
CA PHE A 20 -26.87 -13.81 -4.67
C PHE A 20 -26.83 -15.16 -5.39
N ARG A 21 -26.35 -15.11 -6.64
CA ARG A 21 -25.60 -16.21 -7.24
C ARG A 21 -24.74 -15.69 -8.38
N CYS A 22 -23.62 -15.08 -8.03
CA CYS A 22 -22.41 -15.13 -8.84
C CYS A 22 -21.30 -15.56 -7.88
N GLU A 23 -20.61 -16.63 -8.25
CA GLU A 23 -19.61 -17.31 -7.45
C GLU A 23 -18.53 -16.34 -6.96
N ASP A 24 -18.34 -16.36 -5.65
CA ASP A 24 -17.33 -15.64 -4.90
C ASP A 24 -15.95 -16.25 -5.19
N SER A 25 -15.29 -15.73 -6.24
CA SER A 25 -13.84 -15.83 -6.41
C SER A 25 -13.16 -14.55 -5.92
N SER A 26 -13.62 -13.99 -4.79
CA SER A 26 -12.85 -13.01 -4.04
C SER A 26 -11.63 -13.69 -3.45
N MET A 27 -10.57 -13.82 -4.24
CA MET A 27 -9.22 -13.82 -3.66
C MET A 27 -9.13 -12.51 -2.89
N SER A 28 -9.23 -12.59 -1.56
CA SER A 28 -9.14 -11.38 -0.75
C SER A 28 -7.85 -10.66 -1.12
N GLU A 29 -7.88 -9.34 -1.25
CA GLU A 29 -6.73 -8.52 -1.64
C GLU A 29 -5.46 -8.83 -0.80
N ALA A 30 -5.66 -9.38 0.41
CA ALA A 30 -4.66 -9.86 1.35
C ALA A 30 -4.00 -11.22 1.02
N ASP A 31 -4.54 -12.00 0.08
CA ASP A 31 -4.05 -13.35 -0.27
C ASP A 31 -3.17 -13.36 -1.53
N THR A 32 -2.87 -12.19 -2.08
CA THR A 32 -1.97 -12.08 -3.23
C THR A 32 -0.50 -12.39 -2.83
N PRO A 33 0.33 -12.92 -3.75
CA PRO A 33 1.77 -13.04 -3.50
C PRO A 33 2.41 -11.71 -3.07
N TRP A 34 1.94 -10.59 -3.65
CA TRP A 34 2.42 -9.23 -3.34
C TRP A 34 2.04 -8.75 -1.94
N ALA A 35 0.85 -9.07 -1.45
CA ALA A 35 0.45 -8.75 -0.08
C ALA A 35 1.29 -9.56 0.93
N ARG A 36 1.48 -10.86 0.69
CA ARG A 36 2.38 -11.70 1.51
C ARG A 36 3.80 -11.14 1.53
N LEU A 37 4.27 -10.66 0.38
CA LEU A 37 5.58 -10.02 0.25
C LEU A 37 5.68 -8.72 1.04
N ALA A 38 4.69 -7.85 0.96
CA ALA A 38 4.61 -6.60 1.73
C ALA A 38 4.62 -6.87 3.25
N SER A 39 3.89 -7.90 3.71
CA SER A 39 3.94 -8.35 5.10
C SER A 39 5.35 -8.79 5.50
N ARG A 40 5.99 -9.63 4.68
CA ARG A 40 7.34 -10.15 4.93
C ARG A 40 8.39 -9.04 4.98
N VAL A 41 8.39 -8.12 4.01
CA VAL A 41 9.29 -6.96 3.98
C VAL A 41 9.18 -6.14 5.27
N THR A 42 7.94 -5.90 5.72
CA THR A 42 7.71 -5.15 6.97
C THR A 42 8.21 -5.91 8.18
N ARG A 43 7.97 -7.24 8.26
CA ARG A 43 8.48 -8.07 9.36
C ARG A 43 10.01 -8.11 9.40
N VAL A 44 10.66 -8.27 8.24
CA VAL A 44 12.12 -8.22 8.14
C VAL A 44 12.64 -6.87 8.64
N ALA A 45 12.00 -5.77 8.26
CA ALA A 45 12.35 -4.44 8.74
C ALA A 45 12.34 -4.37 10.29
N LEU A 46 11.28 -4.88 10.93
CA LEU A 46 11.17 -4.92 12.39
C LEU A 46 12.21 -5.83 13.05
N THR A 47 12.43 -7.03 12.52
CA THR A 47 13.41 -7.99 13.04
C THR A 47 14.82 -7.41 13.00
N ARG A 48 15.18 -6.65 11.96
CA ARG A 48 16.51 -6.01 11.86
C ARG A 48 16.80 -4.96 12.95
N LYS A 49 15.77 -4.52 13.67
CA LYS A 49 15.86 -3.55 14.76
C LYS A 49 15.40 -4.11 16.09
N ASP A 50 15.23 -5.43 16.18
CA ASP A 50 14.69 -6.12 17.35
C ASP A 50 13.39 -5.48 17.88
N THR A 51 12.59 -4.93 16.96
CA THR A 51 11.37 -4.18 17.30
C THR A 51 10.18 -5.14 17.36
N THR A 52 9.48 -5.14 18.48
CA THR A 52 8.23 -5.90 18.65
C THR A 52 7.03 -5.13 18.10
N TYR A 53 5.92 -5.83 17.84
CA TYR A 53 4.67 -5.14 17.45
C TYR A 53 4.17 -4.16 18.52
N GLY A 54 4.33 -4.49 19.81
CA GLY A 54 3.92 -3.62 20.91
C GLY A 54 4.71 -2.31 20.90
N SER A 55 6.04 -2.40 20.88
CA SER A 55 6.92 -1.22 20.81
C SER A 55 6.72 -0.42 19.52
N LEU A 56 6.42 -1.09 18.40
CA LEU A 56 6.13 -0.39 17.14
C LEU A 56 4.86 0.45 17.26
N VAL A 57 3.78 -0.16 17.76
CA VAL A 57 2.50 0.53 17.91
C VAL A 57 2.63 1.71 18.86
N GLU A 58 3.28 1.52 20.00
CA GLU A 58 3.56 2.60 20.96
C GLU A 58 4.32 3.76 20.30
N ALA A 59 5.36 3.46 19.51
CA ALA A 59 6.14 4.47 18.81
C ALA A 59 5.31 5.21 17.74
N LEU A 60 4.53 4.48 16.94
CA LEU A 60 3.65 5.06 15.92
C LEU A 60 2.55 5.93 16.53
N THR A 61 1.90 5.48 17.59
CA THR A 61 0.88 6.27 18.31
C THR A 61 1.49 7.52 18.94
N THR A 62 2.69 7.41 19.49
CA THR A 62 3.43 8.57 20.04
C THR A 62 3.75 9.59 18.94
N ASP A 63 4.07 9.14 17.73
CA ASP A 63 4.33 9.99 16.56
C ASP A 63 3.04 10.42 15.81
N GLY A 64 1.87 10.10 16.37
CA GLY A 64 0.57 10.57 15.86
C GLY A 64 -0.07 9.73 14.75
N GLU A 65 0.39 8.49 14.51
CA GLU A 65 -0.24 7.58 13.53
C GLU A 65 -1.70 7.28 13.93
N PRO A 66 -2.67 7.56 13.03
CA PRO A 66 -4.07 7.27 13.30
C PRO A 66 -4.36 5.77 13.14
N GLY A 67 -4.68 5.11 14.26
CA GLY A 67 -5.18 3.75 14.25
C GLY A 67 -5.01 3.06 15.58
N GLY A 68 -5.95 2.19 15.94
CA GLY A 68 -5.78 1.32 17.10
C GLY A 68 -4.74 0.23 16.82
N ASP A 69 -4.08 -0.24 17.88
CA ASP A 69 -3.03 -1.27 17.88
C ASP A 69 -3.36 -2.46 16.98
N ARG A 70 -4.58 -2.99 17.14
CA ARG A 70 -5.09 -4.13 16.39
C ARG A 70 -5.19 -3.86 14.88
N ALA A 71 -5.52 -2.63 14.49
CA ALA A 71 -5.62 -2.25 13.09
C ALA A 71 -4.23 -2.21 12.43
N ILE A 72 -3.23 -1.64 13.10
CA ILE A 72 -1.84 -1.59 12.61
C ILE A 72 -1.31 -3.01 12.42
N VAL A 73 -1.40 -3.85 13.46
CA VAL A 73 -0.91 -5.23 13.42
C VAL A 73 -1.65 -6.05 12.35
N SER A 74 -2.96 -5.86 12.20
CA SER A 74 -3.75 -6.53 11.17
C SER A 74 -3.29 -6.14 9.75
N ARG A 75 -3.08 -4.85 9.48
CA ARG A 75 -2.59 -4.37 8.18
C ARG A 75 -1.21 -4.94 7.85
N ILE A 76 -0.29 -4.95 8.82
CA ILE A 76 1.04 -5.54 8.63
C ILE A 76 0.93 -7.05 8.36
N SER A 77 0.12 -7.75 9.13
CA SER A 77 -0.04 -9.21 9.00
C SER A 77 -0.66 -9.61 7.66
N ARG A 78 -1.60 -8.81 7.15
CA ARG A 78 -2.27 -9.01 5.86
C ARG A 78 -1.50 -8.41 4.68
N GLY A 79 -0.47 -7.61 4.93
CA GLY A 79 0.26 -6.92 3.87
C GLY A 79 -0.54 -5.81 3.16
N THR A 80 -1.58 -5.29 3.80
CA THR A 80 -2.48 -4.26 3.24
C THR A 80 -2.12 -2.85 3.70
N LEU A 81 -0.87 -2.64 4.13
CA LEU A 81 -0.37 -1.34 4.54
C LEU A 81 -0.04 -0.44 3.34
N LYS A 82 -0.23 0.87 3.53
CA LYS A 82 0.24 1.90 2.61
C LYS A 82 1.76 2.01 2.65
N LEU A 83 2.34 2.52 1.56
CA LEU A 83 3.75 2.91 1.52
C LEU A 83 4.06 3.96 2.61
N SER A 84 3.19 4.94 2.82
CA SER A 84 3.35 5.97 3.84
C SER A 84 3.52 5.38 5.24
N LEU A 85 2.69 4.41 5.62
CA LEU A 85 2.84 3.70 6.89
C LEU A 85 4.16 2.90 6.96
N PHE A 86 4.61 2.28 5.87
CA PHE A 86 5.91 1.59 5.86
C PHE A 86 7.08 2.56 6.07
N LEU A 87 7.05 3.73 5.43
CA LEU A 87 8.05 4.79 5.63
C LEU A 87 8.02 5.33 7.07
N HIS A 88 6.82 5.49 7.63
CA HIS A 88 6.64 5.88 9.02
C HIS A 88 7.25 4.84 9.96
N ILE A 89 6.96 3.55 9.76
CA ILE A 89 7.58 2.42 10.47
C ILE A 89 9.10 2.51 10.41
N MET A 90 9.69 2.71 9.22
CA MET A 90 11.15 2.82 9.07
C MET A 90 11.72 3.98 9.89
N SER A 91 11.03 5.12 9.93
CA SER A 91 11.45 6.28 10.69
C SER A 91 11.44 6.04 12.19
N VAL A 92 10.31 5.59 12.75
CA VAL A 92 10.17 5.40 14.21
C VAL A 92 11.03 4.25 14.74
N THR A 93 11.40 3.29 13.89
CA THR A 93 12.32 2.19 14.23
C THR A 93 13.79 2.52 13.96
N GLY A 94 14.09 3.73 13.44
CA GLY A 94 15.44 4.16 13.11
C GLY A 94 16.13 3.30 12.04
N ILE A 95 15.35 2.68 11.15
CA ILE A 95 15.85 1.94 10.01
C ILE A 95 16.44 2.93 9.01
N ARG A 96 17.70 2.71 8.62
CA ARG A 96 18.34 3.55 7.61
C ARG A 96 17.63 3.32 6.27
N PRO A 97 17.02 4.35 5.67
CA PRO A 97 16.36 4.20 4.39
C PRO A 97 17.40 4.03 3.27
N PRO A 98 16.96 3.54 2.10
CA PRO A 98 17.75 3.58 0.87
C PRO A 98 18.18 5.01 0.57
N GLU A 99 19.39 5.19 0.04
CA GLU A 99 19.96 6.51 -0.21
C GLU A 99 19.06 7.38 -1.09
N ARG A 100 18.42 6.77 -2.11
CA ARG A 100 17.47 7.45 -3.00
C ARG A 100 16.24 8.02 -2.28
N TRP A 101 15.88 7.48 -1.13
CA TRP A 101 14.71 7.93 -0.37
C TRP A 101 15.08 9.01 0.65
N ALA A 102 16.37 9.29 0.84
CA ALA A 102 16.85 10.17 1.90
C ALA A 102 16.26 11.58 1.80
N ASP A 103 16.22 12.16 0.59
CA ASP A 103 15.69 13.51 0.42
C ASP A 103 14.18 13.58 0.63
N ALA A 104 13.44 12.57 0.14
CA ALA A 104 12.00 12.46 0.38
C ALA A 104 11.68 12.33 1.87
N LEU A 105 12.46 11.58 2.64
CA LEU A 105 12.23 11.36 4.07
C LEU A 105 12.65 12.54 4.95
N ARG A 106 13.49 13.45 4.44
CA ARG A 106 13.88 14.71 5.13
C ARG A 106 12.81 15.79 5.05
N LEU A 107 11.80 15.64 4.19
CA LEU A 107 10.70 16.59 4.09
C LEU A 107 10.00 16.72 5.46
N LYS A 108 9.64 17.95 5.85
CA LYS A 108 8.87 18.22 7.07
C LYS A 108 7.35 18.16 6.82
N GLU A 109 6.96 17.24 5.96
CA GLU A 109 5.59 17.06 5.46
C GLU A 109 5.00 15.76 5.99
N ASP A 110 3.70 15.57 5.77
CA ASP A 110 2.98 14.36 6.12
C ASP A 110 3.54 13.11 5.41
N TRP A 111 3.30 11.94 6.01
CA TRP A 111 3.81 10.66 5.49
C TRP A 111 3.31 10.31 4.09
N ASP A 112 2.12 10.75 3.71
CA ASP A 112 1.60 10.58 2.35
C ASP A 112 2.40 11.43 1.34
N VAL A 113 2.79 12.66 1.69
CA VAL A 113 3.66 13.50 0.84
C VAL A 113 5.05 12.86 0.68
N LYS A 114 5.61 12.31 1.75
CA LYS A 114 6.87 11.57 1.70
C LYS A 114 6.77 10.32 0.82
N ALA A 115 5.66 9.58 0.89
CA ALA A 115 5.42 8.42 0.05
C ALA A 115 5.32 8.79 -1.43
N SER A 116 4.64 9.90 -1.75
CA SER A 116 4.59 10.46 -3.10
C SER A 116 5.98 10.81 -3.63
N ALA A 117 6.80 11.47 -2.81
CA ALA A 117 8.17 11.83 -3.17
C ALA A 117 9.07 10.59 -3.37
N VAL A 118 8.95 9.57 -2.53
CA VAL A 118 9.66 8.28 -2.70
C VAL A 118 9.25 7.58 -3.98
N ALA A 119 7.94 7.48 -4.25
CA ALA A 119 7.45 6.84 -5.46
C ALA A 119 7.93 7.60 -6.71
N SER A 120 7.84 8.92 -6.71
CA SER A 120 8.32 9.78 -7.79
C SER A 120 9.82 9.62 -8.03
N ALA A 121 10.63 9.54 -6.97
CA ALA A 121 12.07 9.35 -7.07
C ALA A 121 12.44 8.00 -7.73
N GLU A 122 11.67 6.94 -7.48
CA GLU A 122 11.87 5.64 -8.16
C GLU A 122 11.41 5.69 -9.61
N MET A 123 10.26 6.33 -9.90
CA MET A 123 9.72 6.42 -11.25
C MET A 123 10.58 7.26 -12.20
N ASN A 124 11.19 8.33 -11.68
CA ASN A 124 12.10 9.20 -12.44
C ASN A 124 13.38 8.51 -12.93
N ARG A 125 13.62 7.24 -12.56
CA ARG A 125 14.71 6.43 -13.11
C ARG A 125 14.49 6.03 -14.56
N GLN A 126 13.24 6.00 -15.01
CA GLN A 126 12.87 5.56 -16.34
C GLN A 126 12.40 6.76 -17.18
N PRO A 127 12.62 6.74 -18.50
CA PRO A 127 12.03 7.72 -19.41
C PRO A 127 10.51 7.85 -19.19
N SER A 128 10.00 9.08 -19.17
CA SER A 128 8.58 9.40 -18.93
C SER A 128 7.63 8.75 -19.94
N GLU A 129 8.13 8.40 -21.12
CA GLU A 129 7.38 7.73 -22.19
C GLU A 129 6.93 6.30 -21.82
N LEU A 130 7.53 5.70 -20.78
CA LEU A 130 7.22 4.34 -20.31
C LEU A 130 6.01 4.28 -19.34
N ALA A 131 5.31 5.39 -19.10
CA ALA A 131 4.13 5.43 -18.21
C ALA A 131 3.05 4.40 -18.60
N ASN A 132 2.80 4.24 -19.91
CA ASN A 132 1.85 3.24 -20.41
C ASN A 132 2.39 1.81 -20.30
N ASP A 133 3.71 1.63 -20.26
CA ASP A 133 4.33 0.32 -20.11
C ASP A 133 4.23 -0.20 -18.69
N PHE A 134 4.15 0.70 -17.69
CA PHE A 134 3.89 0.29 -16.30
C PHE A 134 2.50 -0.29 -16.11
N THR A 135 1.44 0.26 -16.70
CA THR A 135 0.10 -0.29 -16.53
C THR A 135 -0.06 -1.64 -17.22
N ALA A 136 0.55 -1.81 -18.39
CA ALA A 136 0.65 -3.10 -19.05
C ALA A 136 1.48 -4.10 -18.22
N GLY A 137 2.58 -3.64 -17.61
CA GLY A 137 3.40 -4.42 -16.68
C GLY A 137 2.61 -4.88 -15.46
N LEU A 138 1.94 -3.96 -14.76
CA LEU A 138 1.10 -4.23 -13.59
C LEU A 138 -0.01 -5.21 -13.93
N SER A 139 -0.62 -5.09 -15.12
CA SER A 139 -1.66 -6.04 -15.58
C SER A 139 -1.11 -7.46 -15.70
N ARG A 140 0.13 -7.63 -16.21
CA ARG A 140 0.81 -8.95 -16.22
C ARG A 140 1.14 -9.46 -14.82
N LEU A 141 1.26 -8.57 -13.84
CA LEU A 141 1.45 -8.89 -12.43
C LEU A 141 0.10 -9.02 -11.67
N GLY A 142 -1.02 -9.10 -12.39
CA GLY A 142 -2.36 -9.32 -11.84
C GLY A 142 -3.02 -8.08 -11.24
N THR A 143 -2.47 -6.90 -11.47
CA THR A 143 -3.02 -5.64 -11.00
C THR A 143 -3.55 -4.82 -12.17
N ILE A 144 -4.88 -4.80 -12.31
CA ILE A 144 -5.56 -4.05 -13.37
C ILE A 144 -5.85 -2.64 -12.87
N MET A 145 -5.19 -1.63 -13.46
CA MET A 145 -5.48 -0.23 -13.18
C MET A 145 -5.14 0.68 -14.35
N SER A 146 -5.80 1.84 -14.41
CA SER A 146 -5.54 2.84 -15.44
C SER A 146 -4.29 3.66 -15.11
N ALA A 147 -3.63 4.21 -16.14
CA ALA A 147 -2.47 5.09 -15.97
C ALA A 147 -2.81 6.32 -15.12
N LYS A 148 -4.03 6.86 -15.31
CA LYS A 148 -4.56 7.98 -14.51
C LYS A 148 -4.70 7.61 -13.04
N THR A 149 -5.20 6.41 -12.72
CA THR A 149 -5.32 5.94 -11.33
C THR A 149 -3.95 5.78 -10.68
N LEU A 150 -3.00 5.19 -11.40
CA LEU A 150 -1.63 5.01 -10.93
C LEU A 150 -0.98 6.38 -10.65
N ASP A 151 -1.07 7.32 -11.58
CA ASP A 151 -0.54 8.67 -11.45
C ASP A 151 -1.14 9.41 -10.24
N VAL A 152 -2.46 9.35 -10.05
CA VAL A 152 -3.12 9.92 -8.87
C VAL A 152 -2.62 9.27 -7.57
N GLN A 153 -2.47 7.95 -7.53
CA GLN A 153 -1.96 7.28 -6.33
C GLN A 153 -0.51 7.66 -6.02
N ILE A 154 0.34 7.79 -7.05
CA ILE A 154 1.72 8.28 -6.90
C ILE A 154 1.71 9.70 -6.36
N GLN A 155 1.01 10.63 -7.02
CA GLN A 155 0.97 12.04 -6.65
C GLN A 155 0.44 12.26 -5.23
N THR A 156 -0.59 11.50 -4.84
CA THR A 156 -1.20 11.59 -3.49
C THR A 156 -0.47 10.76 -2.43
N GLY A 157 0.46 9.90 -2.82
CA GLY A 157 1.17 9.01 -1.89
C GLY A 157 0.30 7.92 -1.25
N THR A 158 -0.88 7.66 -1.82
CA THR A 158 -1.87 6.70 -1.28
C THR A 158 -1.63 5.26 -1.73
N LEU A 159 -0.48 4.99 -2.36
CA LEU A 159 -0.06 3.68 -2.84
C LEU A 159 -0.01 2.65 -1.72
N GLN A 160 -0.52 1.45 -2.00
CA GLN A 160 -0.26 0.28 -1.17
C GLN A 160 1.21 -0.16 -1.32
N LEU A 161 1.78 -0.72 -0.25
CA LEU A 161 3.14 -1.24 -0.30
C LEU A 161 3.26 -2.39 -1.31
N SER A 162 2.25 -3.26 -1.40
CA SER A 162 2.18 -4.34 -2.39
C SER A 162 2.31 -3.83 -3.84
N LEU A 163 1.58 -2.77 -4.19
CA LEU A 163 1.67 -2.11 -5.48
C LEU A 163 3.04 -1.45 -5.69
N PHE A 164 3.59 -0.81 -4.66
CA PHE A 164 4.92 -0.22 -4.74
C PHE A 164 6.01 -1.28 -5.00
N LEU A 165 5.90 -2.47 -4.39
CA LEU A 165 6.82 -3.59 -4.66
C LEU A 165 6.72 -4.07 -6.12
N GLN A 166 5.52 -4.10 -6.70
CA GLN A 166 5.34 -4.40 -8.13
C GLN A 166 6.05 -3.36 -9.01
N LEU A 167 5.93 -2.07 -8.67
CA LEU A 167 6.63 -1.01 -9.38
C LEU A 167 8.15 -1.17 -9.27
N LEU A 168 8.67 -1.46 -8.07
CA LEU A 168 10.11 -1.71 -7.89
C LEU A 168 10.59 -2.88 -8.74
N TYR A 169 9.82 -3.96 -8.85
CA TYR A 169 10.13 -5.08 -9.73
C TYR A 169 10.16 -4.66 -11.21
N LEU A 170 9.14 -3.94 -11.70
CA LEU A 170 9.10 -3.44 -13.07
C LEU A 170 10.25 -2.46 -13.38
N LEU A 171 10.65 -1.66 -12.39
CA LEU A 171 11.77 -0.72 -12.49
C LEU A 171 13.14 -1.40 -12.36
N ASN A 172 13.19 -2.69 -12.05
CA ASN A 172 14.40 -3.41 -11.65
C ASN A 172 15.17 -2.62 -10.57
N SER A 173 14.44 -2.16 -9.55
CA SER A 173 14.97 -1.31 -8.49
C SER A 173 15.54 -2.13 -7.35
N ASN A 174 16.78 -1.81 -6.98
CA ASN A 174 17.50 -2.42 -5.88
C ASN A 174 17.39 -1.62 -4.55
N SER A 175 16.41 -0.72 -4.47
CA SER A 175 16.26 0.14 -3.28
C SER A 175 15.91 -0.66 -2.02
N LEU A 176 15.28 -1.84 -2.14
CA LEU A 176 14.88 -2.66 -0.99
C LEU A 176 15.74 -3.92 -0.77
N ASP A 177 16.92 -4.05 -1.40
CA ASP A 177 17.80 -5.22 -1.27
C ASP A 177 18.17 -5.59 0.19
N ARG A 178 18.03 -4.67 1.14
CA ARG A 178 18.25 -4.95 2.58
C ARG A 178 17.10 -5.68 3.26
N PHE A 179 15.94 -5.73 2.63
CA PHE A 179 14.69 -6.26 3.18
C PHE A 179 14.13 -7.42 2.34
N ILE A 180 14.50 -7.49 1.06
CA ILE A 180 13.99 -8.44 0.10
C ILE A 180 14.98 -8.61 -1.06
N ASP A 181 15.17 -9.84 -1.49
CA ASP A 181 16.00 -10.16 -2.64
C ASP A 181 15.21 -10.06 -3.96
N GLN A 182 15.90 -9.83 -5.09
CA GLN A 182 15.24 -9.78 -6.40
C GLN A 182 14.56 -11.10 -6.77
N ASP A 183 15.10 -12.24 -6.32
CA ASP A 183 14.51 -13.56 -6.51
C ASP A 183 13.13 -13.65 -5.84
N ASP A 184 12.97 -13.05 -4.66
CA ASP A 184 11.69 -13.01 -3.96
C ASP A 184 10.64 -12.18 -4.72
N LEU A 185 11.04 -11.07 -5.34
CA LEU A 185 10.17 -10.27 -6.21
C LEU A 185 9.77 -11.06 -7.47
N ALA A 186 10.73 -11.77 -8.08
CA ALA A 186 10.48 -12.61 -9.25
C ALA A 186 9.57 -13.79 -8.93
N GLU A 187 9.73 -14.45 -7.78
CA GLU A 187 8.83 -15.52 -7.32
C GLU A 187 7.42 -15.01 -7.07
N ALA A 188 7.26 -13.81 -6.48
CA ALA A 188 5.94 -13.19 -6.32
C ALA A 188 5.28 -12.91 -7.68
N ALA A 189 6.04 -12.42 -8.66
CA ALA A 189 5.54 -12.20 -10.02
C ALA A 189 5.09 -13.50 -10.70
N LYS A 190 5.88 -14.59 -10.59
CA LYS A 190 5.50 -15.92 -11.11
C LYS A 190 4.25 -16.49 -10.43
N GLY A 191 4.08 -16.21 -9.13
CA GLY A 191 2.93 -16.66 -8.35
C GLY A 191 1.59 -16.14 -8.88
N VAL A 192 1.61 -15.05 -9.66
CA VAL A 192 0.41 -14.47 -10.28
C VAL A 192 0.07 -15.14 -11.61
N SER A 193 1.07 -15.52 -12.41
CA SER A 193 0.86 -16.17 -13.72
C SER A 193 0.37 -17.62 -13.65
N ARG A 194 0.22 -18.18 -12.45
CA ARG A 194 -0.26 -19.56 -12.23
C ARG A 194 -1.76 -19.66 -11.94
N VAL A 195 -2.47 -18.52 -11.96
CA VAL A 195 -3.93 -18.42 -11.81
C VAL A 195 -4.53 -18.08 -13.16
#